data_AF-A0A962CUJ2-F1
#
_entry.id   AF-A0A962CUJ2-F1
#
_cell.length_a   1.000
_cell.length_b   1.000
_cell.length_c   1.000
_cell.angle_alpha   90.00
_cell.angle_beta   90.00
_cell.angle_gamma   90.00
#
_symmetry.space_group_name_H-M   'P 1'
#
loop_
_entity.id
_entity.type
_entity.pdbx_description
1 polymer ?
#
loop_
_entity_poly.entity_id
_entity_poly.type
_entity_poly.pdbx_seq_one_letter_code
_entity_poly.pdbx_strand_id
1 'polypeptide(L)'
;MFDLERFQTYFKGLTVEGIHQFILSTRDENSENYDLEDDDIFPNHRILDWGPNTDTVFCFIVKVGGQLYLTMCFDREENKVFSCPLTKNYFTETLKALFCELRKKI
;
A
#
# COMPACT_ATOMS: atom_id res chain seq x y z
N MET A 1 -11.73 1.61 11.55
CA MET A 1 -10.88 2.82 11.40
C MET A 1 -9.49 2.31 11.14
N PHE A 2 -8.83 2.73 10.06
CA PHE A 2 -7.45 2.31 9.77
C PHE A 2 -6.54 2.76 10.91
N ASP A 3 -5.93 1.82 11.62
CA ASP A 3 -4.92 2.12 12.64
C ASP A 3 -3.55 1.72 12.09
N LEU A 4 -2.94 2.66 11.37
CA LEU A 4 -1.62 2.48 10.77
C LEU A 4 -0.49 2.43 11.82
N GLU A 5 -0.77 2.79 13.07
CA GLU A 5 0.22 2.74 14.16
C GLU A 5 0.25 1.37 14.85
N ARG A 6 -0.89 0.67 14.89
CA ARG A 6 -1.04 -0.62 15.59
C ARG A 6 0.06 -1.63 15.27
N PHE A 7 0.49 -1.68 14.00
CA PHE A 7 1.41 -2.71 13.49
C PHE A 7 2.85 -2.22 13.28
N GLN A 8 3.19 -1.00 13.72
CA GLN A 8 4.51 -0.39 13.49
C GLN A 8 5.68 -1.18 14.08
N THR A 9 5.43 -2.00 15.11
CA THR A 9 6.43 -2.89 15.71
C THR A 9 7.00 -3.89 14.71
N TYR A 10 6.17 -4.44 13.81
CA TYR A 10 6.59 -5.38 12.77
C TYR A 10 7.42 -4.71 11.67
N PHE A 11 7.26 -3.41 11.49
CA PHE A 11 7.90 -2.65 10.42
C PHE A 11 9.27 -2.08 10.82
N LYS A 12 9.68 -2.27 12.07
CA LYS A 12 10.90 -1.67 12.60
C LYS A 12 12.14 -2.18 11.87
N GLY A 13 12.85 -1.27 11.22
CA GLY A 13 14.08 -1.58 10.48
C GLY A 13 13.85 -2.07 9.05
N LEU A 14 12.60 -2.20 8.61
CA LEU A 14 12.26 -2.50 7.22
C LEU A 14 12.28 -1.22 6.37
N THR A 15 12.60 -1.38 5.08
CA THR A 15 12.38 -0.32 4.09
C THR A 15 10.89 -0.22 3.73
N VAL A 16 10.50 0.84 3.02
CA VAL A 16 9.12 0.99 2.53
C VAL A 16 8.69 -0.21 1.69
N GLU A 17 9.59 -0.70 0.84
CA GLU A 17 9.39 -1.88 0.00
C GLU A 17 9.36 -3.17 0.84
N GLY A 18 10.22 -3.28 1.86
CA GLY A 18 10.22 -4.40 2.79
C GLY A 18 8.92 -4.51 3.58
N ILE A 19 8.34 -3.37 3.99
CA ILE A 19 7.03 -3.34 4.66
C ILE A 19 5.93 -3.80 3.70
N HIS A 20 5.95 -3.37 2.44
CA HIS A 20 5.00 -3.84 1.44
C HIS A 20 5.05 -5.37 1.31
N GLN A 21 6.26 -5.93 1.15
CA GLN A 21 6.44 -7.37 1.04
C GLN A 21 6.05 -8.12 2.32
N PHE A 22 6.34 -7.54 3.48
CA PHE A 22 5.90 -8.09 4.76
C PHE A 22 4.37 -8.18 4.83
N ILE A 23 3.65 -7.11 4.46
CA ILE A 23 2.18 -7.10 4.46
C ILE A 23 1.64 -8.18 3.51
N LEU A 24 2.21 -8.34 2.31
CA LEU A 24 1.84 -9.44 1.41
C LEU A 24 2.06 -10.81 2.02
N SER A 25 3.19 -10.98 2.71
CA SER A 25 3.56 -12.26 3.34
C SER A 25 2.59 -12.69 4.44
N THR A 26 1.73 -11.80 4.96
CA THR A 26 0.66 -12.17 5.91
C THR A 26 -0.49 -12.94 5.27
N ARG A 27 -0.62 -12.88 3.93
CA ARG A 27 -1.64 -13.57 3.13
C ARG A 27 -1.14 -14.79 2.37
N ASP A 28 0.17 -15.05 2.39
CA ASP A 28 0.78 -16.19 1.71
C ASP A 28 0.83 -17.40 2.66
N GLU A 29 0.07 -18.45 2.37
CA GLU A 29 0.02 -19.70 3.16
C GLU A 29 1.39 -20.37 3.35
N ASN A 30 2.39 -20.04 2.51
CA ASN A 30 3.74 -20.58 2.60
C ASN A 30 4.71 -19.71 3.41
N SER A 31 4.28 -18.52 3.84
CA SER A 31 5.08 -17.58 4.62
C SER A 31 5.03 -17.90 6.11
N GLU A 32 6.13 -17.64 6.82
CA GLU A 32 6.16 -17.70 8.29
C GLU A 32 5.26 -16.66 8.98
N ASN A 33 4.88 -15.62 8.23
CA ASN A 33 4.00 -14.54 8.71
C ASN A 33 2.53 -14.77 8.37
N TYR A 34 2.16 -15.92 7.78
CA TYR A 34 0.78 -16.21 7.40
C TYR A 34 -0.17 -16.09 8.59
N ASP A 35 -1.30 -15.40 8.38
CA ASP A 35 -2.36 -15.23 9.38
C ASP A 35 -1.91 -14.53 10.68
N LEU A 36 -0.81 -13.79 10.61
CA LEU A 36 -0.33 -12.99 11.73
C LEU A 36 -1.36 -11.92 12.13
N GLU A 37 -1.65 -11.83 13.43
CA GLU A 37 -2.69 -10.93 13.99
C GLU A 37 -4.08 -11.19 13.41
N ASP A 38 -4.45 -12.46 13.20
CA ASP A 38 -5.75 -12.87 12.65
C ASP A 38 -6.06 -12.19 11.31
N ASP A 39 -5.05 -12.11 10.45
CA ASP A 39 -5.11 -11.45 9.14
C ASP A 39 -5.36 -9.93 9.19
N ASP A 40 -5.33 -9.27 10.36
CA ASP A 40 -5.71 -7.85 10.46
C ASP A 40 -4.71 -6.91 9.76
N ILE A 41 -3.45 -7.32 9.56
CA ILE A 41 -2.40 -6.44 9.04
C ILE A 41 -2.69 -6.02 7.59
N PHE A 42 -3.03 -6.96 6.72
CA PHE A 42 -3.31 -6.71 5.31
C PHE A 42 -4.50 -5.75 5.07
N PRO A 43 -5.71 -6.00 5.57
CA PRO A 43 -6.86 -5.13 5.36
C PRO A 43 -6.70 -3.76 6.01
N ASN A 44 -5.91 -3.62 7.08
CA ASN A 44 -5.66 -2.32 7.72
C ASN A 44 -4.73 -1.40 6.92
N HIS A 45 -3.92 -1.93 6.01
CA HIS A 45 -3.03 -1.12 5.16
C HIS A 45 -3.53 -0.99 3.73
N ARG A 46 -4.44 -1.86 3.30
CA ARG A 46 -5.00 -1.88 1.94
C ARG A 46 -5.89 -0.67 1.66
N ILE A 47 -5.58 0.04 0.57
CA ILE A 47 -6.33 1.25 0.16
C ILE A 47 -7.11 1.11 -1.13
N LEU A 48 -6.82 0.09 -1.92
CA LEU A 48 -7.54 -0.18 -3.15
C LEU A 48 -8.02 -1.64 -3.12
N ASP A 49 -9.34 -1.80 -3.09
CA ASP A 49 -10.05 -3.05 -3.33
C ASP A 49 -10.89 -2.87 -4.60
N TRP A 50 -10.21 -2.73 -5.72
CA TRP A 50 -10.86 -2.91 -7.00
C TRP A 50 -11.16 -4.41 -7.05
N GLY A 51 -12.43 -4.81 -7.18
CA GLY A 51 -12.89 -6.20 -7.01
C GLY A 51 -12.25 -7.25 -7.97
N PRO A 52 -12.97 -8.32 -8.34
CA PRO A 52 -12.39 -9.60 -8.81
C PRO A 52 -11.54 -9.57 -10.11
N ASN A 53 -11.33 -8.41 -10.73
CA ASN A 53 -10.52 -8.25 -11.95
C ASN A 53 -9.19 -7.50 -11.71
N THR A 54 -8.85 -7.23 -10.46
CA THR A 54 -7.72 -6.38 -10.04
C THR A 54 -6.84 -7.03 -9.00
N ASP A 55 -6.97 -8.36 -8.88
CA ASP A 55 -6.12 -9.27 -8.09
C ASP A 55 -4.64 -9.19 -8.50
N THR A 56 -4.33 -8.46 -9.57
CA THR A 56 -2.97 -8.24 -10.06
C THR A 56 -2.27 -7.02 -9.46
N VAL A 57 -2.92 -6.25 -8.56
CA VAL A 57 -2.33 -5.05 -7.96
C VAL A 57 -2.56 -5.00 -6.45
N PHE A 58 -1.47 -5.00 -5.69
CA PHE A 58 -1.48 -4.75 -4.26
C PHE A 58 -1.12 -3.31 -3.98
N CYS A 59 -1.95 -2.61 -3.20
CA CYS A 59 -1.75 -1.20 -2.91
C CYS A 59 -1.97 -0.90 -1.42
N PHE A 60 -0.92 -0.44 -0.75
CA PHE A 60 -0.92 -0.17 0.68
C PHE A 60 -0.52 1.26 1.00
N ILE A 61 -1.12 1.82 2.06
CA ILE A 61 -0.56 2.97 2.76
C ILE A 61 0.26 2.45 3.93
N VAL A 62 1.50 2.92 4.05
CA VAL A 62 2.41 2.58 5.15
C VAL A 62 3.03 3.84 5.73
N LYS A 63 3.39 3.80 7.01
CA LYS A 63 4.10 4.90 7.68
C LYS A 63 5.53 4.48 8.00
N VAL A 64 6.50 5.30 7.61
CA VAL A 64 7.93 5.09 7.86
C VAL A 64 8.56 6.39 8.31
N GLY A 65 9.19 6.41 9.48
CA GLY A 65 9.87 7.60 10.01
C GLY A 65 8.96 8.83 10.14
N GLY A 66 7.67 8.64 10.42
CA GLY A 66 6.68 9.73 10.51
C GLY A 66 6.06 10.15 9.17
N GLN A 67 6.61 9.69 8.04
CA GLN A 67 6.11 10.00 6.69
C GLN A 67 5.22 8.86 6.17
N LEU A 68 4.09 9.22 5.55
CA LEU A 68 3.22 8.27 4.87
C LEU A 68 3.71 8.01 3.45
N TYR A 69 3.61 6.75 3.02
CA TYR A 69 3.93 6.29 1.67
C TYR A 69 2.76 5.52 1.10
N LEU A 70 2.49 5.73 -0.19
CA LEU A 70 1.70 4.83 -0.99
C LEU A 70 2.65 3.84 -1.65
N THR A 71 2.36 2.55 -1.51
CA THR A 71 3.13 1.47 -2.13
C THR A 71 2.24 0.67 -3.04
N MET A 72 2.79 0.22 -4.17
CA MET A 72 2.06 -0.53 -5.17
C MET A 72 2.95 -1.63 -5.73
N CYS A 73 2.40 -2.83 -5.89
CA CYS A 73 3.07 -3.96 -6.51
C CYS A 73 2.12 -4.61 -7.51
N PHE A 74 2.62 -4.96 -8.68
CA PHE A 74 1.88 -5.69 -9.69
C PHE A 74 2.33 -7.15 -9.69
N ASP A 75 1.39 -8.07 -9.53
CA ASP A 75 1.63 -9.53 -9.49
C ASP A 75 2.37 -10.04 -10.74
N ARG A 76 2.19 -9.34 -11.88
CA ARG A 76 2.83 -9.68 -13.17
C ARG A 76 4.21 -9.06 -13.39
N GLU A 77 4.69 -8.16 -12.53
CA GLU A 77 5.95 -7.41 -12.71
C GLU A 77 7.03 -7.83 -11.69
N GLU A 78 7.23 -9.15 -11.52
CA GLU A 78 8.31 -9.70 -10.68
C GLU A 78 8.30 -9.18 -9.23
N ASN A 79 7.13 -8.90 -8.67
CA ASN A 79 6.97 -8.33 -7.32
C ASN A 79 7.71 -7.02 -7.09
N LYS A 80 7.96 -6.24 -8.15
CA LYS A 80 8.57 -4.92 -8.01
C LYS A 80 7.62 -3.97 -7.26
N VAL A 81 8.10 -3.47 -6.14
CA VAL A 81 7.37 -2.48 -5.34
C VAL A 81 7.71 -1.07 -5.81
N PHE A 82 6.68 -0.32 -6.16
CA PHE A 82 6.75 1.12 -6.40
C PHE A 82 6.28 1.86 -5.16
N SER A 83 7.04 2.85 -4.71
CA SER A 83 6.71 3.63 -3.52
C SER A 83 6.73 5.13 -3.83
N CYS A 84 5.80 5.88 -3.23
CA CYS A 84 5.73 7.33 -3.36
C CYS A 84 5.36 7.97 -2.01
N PRO A 85 6.13 8.97 -1.53
CA PRO A 85 5.77 9.68 -0.30
C PRO A 85 4.51 10.53 -0.52
N LEU A 86 3.53 10.37 0.37
CA LEU A 86 2.33 11.20 0.40
C LEU A 86 2.67 12.56 1.01
N THR A 87 3.03 13.49 0.13
CA THR A 87 3.28 14.89 0.49
C THR A 87 2.10 15.76 0.11
N LYS A 88 1.96 16.92 0.78
CA LYS A 88 0.98 17.95 0.39
C LYS A 88 1.10 18.33 -1.10
N ASN A 89 2.33 18.39 -1.59
CA ASN A 89 2.60 18.72 -2.99
C ASN A 89 2.07 17.62 -3.93
N TYR A 90 2.38 16.35 -3.64
CA TYR A 90 1.86 15.22 -4.40
C TYR A 90 0.33 15.25 -4.48
N PHE A 91 -0.35 15.38 -3.33
CA PHE A 91 -1.81 15.47 -3.29
C PHE A 91 -2.36 16.61 -4.15
N THR A 92 -1.74 17.79 -4.05
CA THR A 92 -2.13 18.97 -4.83
C THR A 92 -1.98 18.74 -6.33
N GLU A 93 -0.85 18.19 -6.77
CA GLU A 93 -0.58 17.93 -8.18
C GLU A 93 -1.47 16.81 -8.75
N THR A 94 -1.74 15.75 -7.97
CA THR A 94 -2.68 14.70 -8.36
C THR A 94 -4.09 15.24 -8.55
N LEU A 95 -4.58 16.10 -7.64
CA LEU A 95 -5.89 16.73 -7.79
C LEU A 95 -5.95 17.65 -9.03
N LYS A 96 -4.91 18.44 -9.27
CA LYS A 96 -4.83 19.28 -10.48
C LYS A 96 -4.89 18.43 -11.74
N ALA A 97 -4.10 17.36 -11.82
CA ALA A 97 -4.10 16.46 -12.96
C ALA A 97 -5.48 15.82 -13.18
N LEU A 98 -6.11 15.33 -12.11
CA LEU A 98 -7.46 14.76 -12.19
C LEU A 98 -8.49 15.76 -12.70
N PHE A 99 -8.50 16.99 -12.18
CA PHE A 99 -9.44 18.02 -12.65
C PHE A 99 -9.17 18.45 -14.09
N CYS A 100 -7.91 18.49 -14.52
CA CYS A 100 -7.56 18.73 -15.93
C CYS A 100 -8.11 17.62 -16.84
N GLU A 101 -7.96 16.35 -16.45
CA GLU A 101 -8.50 15.22 -17.23
C GLU A 101 -10.03 15.20 -17.27
N LEU A 102 -10.70 15.49 -16.14
CA LEU A 102 -12.15 15.57 -16.10
C LEU A 102 -12.71 16.70 -16.99
N ARG A 103 -12.02 17.85 -17.06
CA ARG A 103 -12.40 18.96 -17.95
C ARG A 103 -12.27 18.62 -19.44
N LYS A 104 -11.39 17.70 -19.83
CA LYS A 104 -11.26 17.28 -21.24
C LYS A 104 -12.45 16.42 -21.71
N LYS A 105 -13.25 15.90 -20.78
CA LYS A 105 -14.37 14.99 -21.06
C LYS A 105 -15.74 15.68 -21.01
N ILE A 106 -15.79 16.99 -20.81
CA ILE A 106 -16.99 17.85 -20.80
C ILE A 106 -16.86 18.84 -21.96
#